data_AF-A0A453R8Z6-F1
#
_entry.id   AF-A0A453R8Z6-F1
#
_cell.length_a   1.000
_cell.length_b   1.000
_cell.length_c   1.000
_cell.angle_alpha   90.00
_cell.angle_beta   90.00
_cell.angle_gamma   90.00
#
_symmetry.space_group_name_H-M   'P 1'
#
loop_
_entity.id
_entity.type
_entity.pdbx_description
1 polymer ?
#
loop_
_entity_poly.entity_id
_entity_poly.type
_entity_poly.pdbx_seq_one_letter_code
_entity_poly.pdbx_strand_id
1 'polypeptide(L)'
;KRKLGPKTMDCVFLGYAFHSIGYRFLVVKSEVFDMHIGTIMESNDATFFEDIFPMKDMASSSNQEMPSSSNQELVTITEPTILMEHFKNLVKENNEVPTRSKRQRTTKSFGDDFIVYLIDDTPSTISEAYASKDADYWKEAVRSEMDSSLANETWEITDHPYGCKPIGCKWVFKKKLRPDGTIEKYKARLVAKGYTQKEGEDFFDTYSPVARLTTIRVLLSLAASHGLLIHQMDVKTAFLNGELDGEIYMEQPDGFVVDGQEGKVCKWPKSLYGLKQAPKKWHEKFERTLTAAGFVVNEADKCVYYYHGGGEGVILCLYVDDILIFGTNLNVIKEVKDFLSRCFEMKDLGVADVILSLFGYNDRKPSPTPYDASVLLRKNRRIARDQLKYSHIIGSLMYLASGTRPDISFAVSKLSWFVSKPGDVHRKALERVMRYLKGTASYGIHYTGYPKVLEGYSDSNWISDADEIKATSGYVFTHGGGAVSWKSCKHTILTRSTMEAELTTLDTATVEANWLRRLLNDLPVVEKPVPGILMNCDNQTVIMKVGSSKDNMKSSRHVQRRLKSVKKMKNSRVIALDYIQTSKNLADPFTKGLSHNVIDNASKEMGMRPT
;
A
#
# COMPACT_ATOMS: atom_id res chain seq x y z
N LYS A 1 18.82 -38.89 -16.93
CA LYS A 1 19.82 -39.66 -16.13
C LYS A 1 21.09 -38.82 -15.97
N ARG A 2 21.18 -38.03 -14.88
CA ARG A 2 22.42 -37.36 -14.44
C ARG A 2 23.03 -38.23 -13.34
N LYS A 3 24.34 -38.50 -13.41
CA LYS A 3 25.09 -39.29 -12.42
C LYS A 3 25.00 -38.59 -11.05
N LEU A 4 24.27 -39.20 -10.12
CA LEU A 4 24.25 -38.86 -8.71
C LEU A 4 25.58 -39.34 -8.08
N GLY A 5 26.19 -38.50 -7.24
CA GLY A 5 27.45 -38.84 -6.57
C GLY A 5 27.25 -39.96 -5.52
N PRO A 6 28.33 -40.63 -5.07
CA PRO A 6 28.27 -41.84 -4.23
C PRO A 6 27.77 -41.63 -2.78
N LYS A 7 27.10 -40.51 -2.48
CA LYS A 7 26.57 -40.16 -1.15
C LYS A 7 25.17 -39.52 -1.22
N THR A 8 24.33 -39.97 -2.16
CA THR A 8 22.96 -39.47 -2.31
C THR A 8 21.97 -40.37 -1.58
N MET A 9 21.04 -39.77 -0.84
CA MET A 9 19.98 -40.46 -0.10
C MET A 9 18.62 -40.07 -0.67
N ASP A 10 17.73 -41.06 -0.80
CA ASP A 10 16.36 -40.81 -1.23
C ASP A 10 15.51 -40.50 0.00
N CYS A 11 14.94 -39.30 0.02
CA CYS A 11 14.18 -38.81 1.15
C CYS A 11 12.85 -38.17 0.73
N VAL A 12 11.84 -38.26 1.60
CA VAL A 12 10.54 -37.59 1.43
C VAL A 12 10.57 -36.26 2.15
N PHE A 13 10.20 -35.19 1.45
CA PHE A 13 10.10 -33.86 2.04
C PHE A 13 8.95 -33.79 3.05
N LEU A 14 9.26 -33.42 4.30
CA LEU A 14 8.28 -33.29 5.38
C LEU A 14 7.88 -31.84 5.67
N GLY A 15 8.71 -30.87 5.25
CA GLY A 15 8.49 -29.45 5.52
C GLY A 15 9.77 -28.71 5.84
N TYR A 16 9.65 -27.48 6.30
CA TYR A 16 10.79 -26.63 6.64
C TYR A 16 11.22 -26.84 8.09
N ALA A 17 12.52 -26.73 8.36
CA ALA A 17 13.05 -26.78 9.71
C ALA A 17 12.56 -25.58 10.54
N PHE A 18 12.26 -25.82 11.82
CA PHE A 18 11.69 -24.79 12.70
C PHE A 18 12.72 -23.76 13.19
N HIS A 19 14.00 -24.15 13.22
CA HIS A 19 15.08 -23.35 13.81
C HIS A 19 16.29 -23.16 12.86
N SER A 20 16.20 -23.64 11.62
CA SER A 20 17.27 -23.53 10.61
C SER A 20 16.69 -23.17 9.23
N ILE A 21 17.55 -22.73 8.30
CA ILE A 21 17.16 -22.41 6.91
C ILE A 21 17.10 -23.72 6.05
N GLY A 22 17.10 -24.89 6.69
CA GLY A 22 17.07 -26.19 6.04
C GLY A 22 15.67 -26.76 5.83
N TYR A 23 15.60 -27.80 5.01
CA TYR A 23 14.42 -28.63 4.80
C TYR A 23 14.50 -29.86 5.70
N ARG A 24 13.34 -30.31 6.20
CA ARG A 24 13.20 -31.59 6.92
C ARG A 24 12.82 -32.68 5.93
N PHE A 25 13.57 -33.77 5.96
CA PHE A 25 13.35 -34.93 5.12
C PHE A 25 13.24 -36.21 5.95
N LEU A 26 12.34 -37.12 5.56
CA LEU A 26 12.28 -38.49 6.05
C LEU A 26 13.14 -39.36 5.13
N VAL A 27 14.17 -40.03 5.65
CA VAL A 27 15.00 -40.92 4.85
C VAL A 27 14.23 -42.20 4.51
N VAL A 28 14.06 -42.50 3.22
CA VAL A 28 13.31 -43.67 2.72
C VAL A 28 14.24 -44.73 2.16
N LYS A 29 15.36 -44.34 1.55
CA LYS A 29 16.48 -45.25 1.22
C LYS A 29 17.81 -44.54 1.47
N SER A 30 18.71 -45.25 2.13
CA SER A 30 20.10 -44.81 2.35
C SER A 30 21.05 -45.90 1.90
N GLU A 31 22.01 -45.56 1.05
CA GLU A 31 23.19 -46.39 0.77
C GLU A 31 24.37 -46.04 1.72
N VAL A 32 24.13 -45.14 2.69
CA VAL A 32 25.12 -44.66 3.67
C VAL A 32 24.96 -45.45 4.96
N PHE A 33 26.04 -46.12 5.40
CA PHE A 33 26.06 -47.07 6.52
C PHE A 33 25.60 -46.50 7.88
N ASP A 34 25.66 -45.18 8.08
CA ASP A 34 25.36 -44.52 9.37
C ASP A 34 23.95 -43.87 9.44
N MET A 35 23.08 -44.05 8.43
CA MET A 35 21.78 -43.39 8.39
C MET A 35 20.63 -44.39 8.24
N HIS A 36 19.83 -44.55 9.30
CA HIS A 36 18.72 -45.49 9.32
C HIS A 36 17.48 -44.95 8.58
N ILE A 37 16.82 -45.83 7.83
CA ILE A 37 15.51 -45.58 7.19
C ILE A 37 14.49 -45.20 8.29
N GLY A 38 13.68 -44.16 8.05
CA GLY A 38 12.73 -43.63 9.03
C GLY A 38 13.27 -42.49 9.90
N THR A 39 14.55 -42.13 9.76
CA THR A 39 15.14 -40.98 10.47
C THR A 39 14.75 -39.66 9.79
N ILE A 40 14.47 -38.63 10.60
CA ILE A 40 14.24 -37.27 10.10
C ILE A 40 15.57 -36.51 10.10
N MET A 41 16.01 -36.05 8.93
CA MET A 41 17.20 -35.23 8.78
C MET A 41 16.86 -33.80 8.34
N GLU A 42 17.69 -32.84 8.72
CA GLU A 42 17.64 -31.46 8.22
C GLU A 42 18.81 -31.23 7.26
N SER A 43 18.52 -30.81 6.02
CA SER A 43 19.55 -30.43 5.03
C SER A 43 19.09 -29.23 4.22
N ASN A 44 20.03 -28.35 3.89
CA ASN A 44 19.84 -27.26 2.93
C ASN A 44 20.27 -27.65 1.50
N ASP A 45 20.96 -28.77 1.33
CA ASP A 45 21.39 -29.32 0.05
C ASP A 45 20.47 -30.49 -0.33
N ALA A 46 19.53 -30.23 -1.23
CA ALA A 46 18.55 -31.20 -1.71
C ALA A 46 18.09 -30.87 -3.13
N THR A 47 17.89 -31.91 -3.94
CA THR A 47 17.27 -31.81 -5.27
C THR A 47 15.87 -32.40 -5.20
N PHE A 48 14.86 -31.63 -5.59
CA PHE A 48 13.46 -32.06 -5.53
C PHE A 48 13.03 -32.69 -6.85
N PHE A 49 12.39 -33.85 -6.77
CA PHE A 49 11.75 -34.52 -7.89
C PHE A 49 10.24 -34.50 -7.65
N GLU A 50 9.54 -33.52 -8.24
CA GLU A 50 8.10 -33.29 -8.01
C GLU A 50 7.20 -34.37 -8.63
N ASP A 51 7.73 -35.15 -9.57
CA ASP A 51 6.98 -36.17 -10.32
C ASP A 51 7.13 -37.60 -9.75
N ILE A 52 7.89 -37.78 -8.65
CA ILE A 52 8.19 -39.09 -8.05
C ILE A 52 7.71 -39.11 -6.60
N PHE A 53 6.73 -39.97 -6.29
CA PHE A 53 6.17 -40.15 -4.94
C PHE A 53 6.48 -41.57 -4.41
N PRO A 54 7.56 -41.76 -3.64
CA PRO A 54 8.02 -43.09 -3.21
C PRO A 54 7.08 -43.80 -2.23
N MET A 55 6.15 -43.07 -1.60
CA MET A 55 5.29 -43.57 -0.51
C MET A 55 3.98 -44.22 -0.98
N LYS A 56 3.73 -44.33 -2.30
CA LYS A 56 2.50 -44.94 -2.82
C LYS A 56 2.46 -46.46 -2.69
N ASP A 57 3.63 -47.10 -2.54
CA ASP A 57 3.77 -48.57 -2.57
C ASP A 57 4.16 -49.19 -1.21
N MET A 58 4.15 -48.44 -0.10
CA MET A 58 4.68 -48.90 1.20
C MET A 58 3.60 -49.21 2.26
N ALA A 59 2.39 -49.58 1.82
CA ALA A 59 1.32 -50.07 2.69
C ALA A 59 1.30 -51.62 2.71
N SER A 60 2.34 -52.25 3.25
CA SER A 60 2.30 -53.69 3.62
C SER A 60 3.58 -54.13 4.36
N SER A 61 3.76 -53.71 5.61
CA SER A 61 4.33 -54.58 6.67
C SER A 61 4.53 -53.82 7.97
N SER A 62 3.93 -54.38 9.01
CA SER A 62 3.91 -53.95 10.40
C SER A 62 5.03 -54.62 11.21
N ASN A 63 5.41 -53.94 12.30
CA ASN A 63 5.93 -54.44 13.59
C ASN A 63 7.44 -54.30 13.91
N GLN A 64 7.65 -53.81 15.15
CA GLN A 64 8.76 -54.03 16.11
C GLN A 64 9.77 -52.88 16.43
N GLU A 65 9.57 -52.35 17.65
CA GLU A 65 10.51 -52.16 18.78
C GLU A 65 11.79 -51.29 18.69
N MET A 66 11.86 -50.34 19.64
CA MET A 66 13.04 -49.54 20.11
C MET A 66 14.00 -50.44 20.94
N PRO A 67 15.33 -50.17 21.11
CA PRO A 67 15.82 -49.05 21.98
C PRO A 67 17.29 -48.51 21.83
N SER A 68 17.50 -47.38 22.52
CA SER A 68 18.65 -46.94 23.37
C SER A 68 20.06 -46.55 22.84
N SER A 69 20.45 -45.33 23.29
CA SER A 69 21.68 -44.90 24.02
C SER A 69 22.98 -44.44 23.33
N SER A 70 23.37 -43.23 23.76
CA SER A 70 24.69 -42.76 24.28
C SER A 70 25.83 -42.29 23.35
N ASN A 71 26.31 -41.06 23.66
CA ASN A 71 27.69 -40.53 23.71
C ASN A 71 28.53 -40.54 22.41
N GLN A 72 29.50 -39.68 22.10
CA GLN A 72 30.19 -38.49 22.65
C GLN A 72 31.09 -37.99 21.48
N GLU A 73 31.07 -36.69 21.13
CA GLU A 73 32.20 -35.73 21.20
C GLU A 73 33.27 -35.71 20.08
N LEU A 74 33.47 -34.47 19.54
CA LEU A 74 34.66 -33.78 18.99
C LEU A 74 35.62 -34.53 18.01
N VAL A 75 36.10 -33.96 16.89
CA VAL A 75 37.15 -32.91 16.79
C VAL A 75 37.23 -32.34 15.35
N THR A 76 37.03 -31.03 15.24
CA THR A 76 37.86 -29.94 14.70
C THR A 76 38.88 -30.10 13.52
N ILE A 77 38.89 -29.04 12.66
CA ILE A 77 40.00 -28.38 11.89
C ILE A 77 40.06 -28.55 10.34
N THR A 78 39.42 -27.59 9.65
CA THR A 78 39.90 -26.67 8.56
C THR A 78 41.16 -27.00 7.74
N GLU A 79 41.04 -27.09 6.39
CA GLU A 79 41.45 -26.10 5.33
C GLU A 79 42.99 -26.01 5.08
N PRO A 80 43.55 -25.37 4.01
CA PRO A 80 43.00 -24.65 2.84
C PRO A 80 43.65 -25.12 1.49
N THR A 81 43.43 -24.56 0.28
CA THR A 81 44.27 -23.48 -0.31
C THR A 81 43.95 -23.23 -1.82
N ILE A 82 43.46 -22.02 -2.13
CA ILE A 82 43.88 -21.00 -3.15
C ILE A 82 44.37 -21.41 -4.57
N LEU A 83 43.72 -20.90 -5.64
CA LEU A 83 44.18 -19.88 -6.65
C LEU A 83 43.20 -19.85 -7.85
N MET A 84 42.49 -18.77 -8.20
CA MET A 84 42.82 -17.46 -8.80
C MET A 84 43.29 -17.49 -10.27
N GLU A 85 42.42 -17.06 -11.19
CA GLU A 85 42.72 -16.29 -12.43
C GLU A 85 41.38 -15.78 -13.03
N HIS A 86 40.99 -14.53 -12.79
CA HIS A 86 41.23 -13.30 -13.57
C HIS A 86 40.46 -13.16 -14.91
N PHE A 87 39.41 -12.31 -14.83
CA PHE A 87 38.96 -11.27 -15.78
C PHE A 87 38.80 -11.56 -17.28
N LYS A 88 37.54 -11.47 -17.74
CA LYS A 88 37.17 -10.65 -18.92
C LYS A 88 35.69 -10.23 -18.87
N ASN A 89 35.50 -8.92 -18.73
CA ASN A 89 34.37 -8.03 -19.07
C ASN A 89 33.02 -8.66 -19.50
N LEU A 90 31.92 -8.16 -18.93
CA LEU A 90 31.08 -7.15 -19.59
C LEU A 90 29.88 -6.73 -18.71
N VAL A 91 29.65 -5.42 -18.73
CA VAL A 91 28.49 -4.68 -18.25
C VAL A 91 27.18 -5.39 -18.64
N LYS A 92 26.34 -5.73 -17.66
CA LYS A 92 24.90 -5.87 -17.84
C LYS A 92 24.19 -5.08 -16.75
N GLU A 93 23.41 -4.11 -17.22
CA GLU A 93 22.46 -3.33 -16.44
C GLU A 93 21.48 -4.28 -15.74
N ASN A 94 21.43 -4.22 -14.40
CA ASN A 94 20.41 -4.89 -13.62
C ASN A 94 19.11 -4.09 -13.68
N ASN A 95 18.28 -4.38 -14.69
CA ASN A 95 16.83 -4.17 -14.60
C ASN A 95 16.23 -5.23 -13.66
N GLU A 96 16.33 -5.00 -12.35
CA GLU A 96 15.63 -5.83 -11.36
C GLU A 96 14.15 -5.41 -11.29
N VAL A 97 13.32 -6.14 -12.01
CA VAL A 97 11.86 -6.21 -11.79
C VAL A 97 11.61 -6.72 -10.36
N PRO A 98 10.73 -6.09 -9.55
CA PRO A 98 10.44 -6.60 -8.22
C PRO A 98 9.70 -7.93 -8.32
N THR A 99 10.39 -9.02 -7.98
CA THR A 99 9.82 -10.38 -7.97
C THR A 99 8.80 -10.51 -6.85
N ARG A 100 7.53 -10.73 -7.24
CA ARG A 100 6.40 -11.01 -6.35
C ARG A 100 6.56 -12.39 -5.70
N SER A 101 6.19 -12.48 -4.43
CA SER A 101 6.02 -13.74 -3.69
C SER A 101 5.15 -14.73 -4.46
N LYS A 102 5.69 -15.92 -4.79
CA LYS A 102 4.96 -17.07 -5.38
C LYS A 102 4.05 -17.82 -4.39
N ARG A 103 3.58 -17.17 -3.31
CA ARG A 103 2.62 -17.83 -2.40
C ARG A 103 1.27 -17.97 -3.09
N GLN A 104 0.87 -19.21 -3.35
CA GLN A 104 -0.48 -19.57 -3.75
C GLN A 104 -1.47 -19.06 -2.68
N ARG A 105 -2.42 -18.22 -3.11
CA ARG A 105 -3.42 -17.63 -2.21
C ARG A 105 -4.48 -18.68 -1.94
N THR A 106 -4.42 -19.33 -0.78
CA THR A 106 -5.51 -20.20 -0.31
C THR A 106 -6.74 -19.34 -0.05
N THR A 107 -7.87 -19.68 -0.68
CA THR A 107 -9.17 -19.06 -0.42
C THR A 107 -9.57 -19.37 1.01
N LYS A 108 -9.52 -18.34 1.87
CA LYS A 108 -10.16 -18.42 3.18
C LYS A 108 -11.64 -18.17 2.98
N SER A 109 -12.46 -19.20 3.20
CA SER A 109 -13.90 -19.07 3.40
C SER A 109 -14.11 -18.25 4.68
N PHE A 110 -14.50 -17.00 4.53
CA PHE A 110 -15.06 -16.22 5.64
C PHE A 110 -16.56 -16.53 5.60
N GLY A 111 -17.05 -17.25 6.61
CA GLY A 111 -18.45 -17.70 6.67
C GLY A 111 -19.47 -16.55 6.68
N ASP A 112 -20.72 -16.88 6.96
CA ASP A 112 -21.88 -15.96 6.89
C ASP A 112 -21.76 -14.69 7.77
N ASP A 113 -20.75 -14.60 8.63
CA ASP A 113 -20.39 -13.44 9.45
C ASP A 113 -19.65 -12.32 8.67
N PHE A 114 -19.51 -12.41 7.34
CA PHE A 114 -19.09 -11.27 6.50
C PHE A 114 -20.20 -10.21 6.34
N ILE A 115 -20.92 -9.92 7.43
CA ILE A 115 -21.90 -8.84 7.49
C ILE A 115 -21.15 -7.55 7.79
N VAL A 116 -21.07 -6.71 6.77
CA VAL A 116 -20.68 -5.30 6.86
C VAL A 116 -21.59 -4.65 7.90
N TYR A 117 -21.06 -4.30 9.09
CA TYR A 117 -21.75 -3.46 10.08
C TYR A 117 -21.72 -1.97 9.67
N LEU A 118 -22.15 -1.70 8.44
CA LEU A 118 -22.98 -0.54 8.16
C LEU A 118 -24.38 -1.14 8.12
N ILE A 119 -25.32 -0.63 8.90
CA ILE A 119 -26.73 -0.90 8.63
C ILE A 119 -26.99 -0.19 7.29
N ASP A 120 -26.65 -0.84 6.19
CA ASP A 120 -26.93 -0.39 4.84
C ASP A 120 -28.06 -1.32 4.38
N ASP A 121 -29.31 -0.86 4.50
CA ASP A 121 -30.49 -1.48 3.88
C ASP A 121 -30.41 -1.35 2.34
N THR A 122 -29.22 -1.60 1.77
CA THR A 122 -28.95 -1.56 0.35
C THR A 122 -29.19 -2.93 -0.25
N PRO A 123 -30.01 -3.02 -1.29
CA PRO A 123 -30.32 -4.28 -1.95
C PRO A 123 -29.06 -4.89 -2.57
N SER A 124 -28.98 -6.21 -2.51
CA SER A 124 -27.87 -6.99 -3.06
C SER A 124 -28.13 -7.45 -4.50
N THR A 125 -29.40 -7.46 -4.92
CA THR A 125 -29.85 -7.89 -6.25
C THR A 125 -30.83 -6.88 -6.86
N ILE A 126 -30.97 -6.90 -8.19
CA ILE A 126 -31.93 -6.03 -8.89
C ILE A 126 -33.38 -6.35 -8.47
N SER A 127 -33.69 -7.63 -8.25
CA SER A 127 -35.01 -8.07 -7.79
C SER A 127 -35.32 -7.54 -6.39
N GLU A 128 -34.36 -7.58 -5.47
CA GLU A 128 -34.50 -7.00 -4.14
C GLU A 128 -34.62 -5.47 -4.20
N ALA A 129 -33.86 -4.81 -5.09
CA ALA A 129 -33.92 -3.37 -5.29
C ALA A 129 -35.31 -2.93 -5.78
N TYR A 130 -35.89 -3.67 -6.74
CA TYR A 130 -37.19 -3.36 -7.32
C TYR A 130 -38.37 -3.77 -6.43
N ALA A 131 -38.16 -4.67 -5.47
CA ALA A 131 -39.13 -5.03 -4.44
C ALA A 131 -39.06 -4.12 -3.20
N SER A 132 -38.03 -3.27 -3.09
CA SER A 132 -37.84 -2.37 -1.95
C SER A 132 -38.82 -1.19 -1.96
N LYS A 133 -38.99 -0.55 -0.80
CA LYS A 133 -39.81 0.67 -0.66
C LYS A 133 -39.29 1.84 -1.52
N ASP A 134 -37.99 1.83 -1.83
CA ASP A 134 -37.30 2.86 -2.61
C ASP A 134 -37.16 2.45 -4.10
N ALA A 135 -37.98 1.51 -4.59
CA ALA A 135 -37.82 0.88 -5.90
C ALA A 135 -37.75 1.86 -7.08
N ASP A 136 -38.53 2.94 -7.07
CA ASP A 136 -38.53 3.90 -8.17
C ASP A 136 -37.19 4.63 -8.30
N TYR A 137 -36.57 5.00 -7.17
CA TYR A 137 -35.23 5.60 -7.16
C TYR A 137 -34.15 4.61 -7.62
N TRP A 138 -34.28 3.33 -7.28
CA TRP A 138 -33.36 2.30 -7.77
C TRP A 138 -33.52 2.05 -9.27
N LYS A 139 -34.75 2.03 -9.80
CA LYS A 139 -35.02 1.91 -11.24
C LYS A 139 -34.44 3.08 -12.03
N GLU A 140 -34.59 4.30 -11.52
CA GLU A 140 -33.99 5.48 -12.14
C GLU A 140 -32.46 5.40 -12.15
N ALA A 141 -31.85 4.96 -11.04
CA ALA A 141 -30.40 4.79 -10.97
C ALA A 141 -29.88 3.71 -11.94
N VAL A 142 -30.61 2.60 -12.10
CA VAL A 142 -30.29 1.54 -13.06
C VAL A 142 -30.41 2.03 -14.50
N ARG A 143 -31.50 2.74 -14.83
CA ARG A 143 -31.68 3.34 -16.16
C ARG A 143 -30.57 4.32 -16.49
N SER A 144 -30.25 5.23 -15.56
CA SER A 144 -29.17 6.21 -15.76
C SER A 144 -27.80 5.57 -16.02
N GLU A 145 -27.47 4.46 -15.35
CA GLU A 145 -26.23 3.71 -15.60
C GLU A 145 -26.23 3.05 -16.99
N MET A 146 -27.37 2.47 -17.39
CA MET A 146 -27.54 1.86 -18.71
C MET A 146 -27.49 2.90 -19.84
N ASP A 147 -28.15 4.04 -19.67
CA ASP A 147 -28.12 5.14 -20.63
C ASP A 147 -26.68 5.68 -20.80
N SER A 148 -25.93 5.79 -19.70
CA SER A 148 -24.50 6.17 -19.73
C SER A 148 -23.64 5.13 -20.45
N SER A 149 -23.99 3.84 -20.34
CA SER A 149 -23.31 2.74 -21.05
C SER A 149 -23.68 2.71 -22.54
N LEU A 150 -24.91 3.05 -22.91
CA LEU A 150 -25.33 3.13 -24.30
C LEU A 150 -24.73 4.37 -25.00
N ALA A 151 -24.74 5.53 -24.33
CA ALA A 151 -24.16 6.76 -24.85
C ALA A 151 -22.65 6.66 -25.10
N ASN A 152 -21.95 5.83 -24.32
CA ASN A 152 -20.53 5.56 -24.51
C ASN A 152 -20.24 4.46 -25.55
N GLU A 153 -21.24 3.96 -26.28
CA GLU A 153 -21.11 2.84 -27.25
C GLU A 153 -20.38 1.64 -26.64
N THR A 154 -20.69 1.33 -25.38
CA THR A 154 -19.83 0.47 -24.58
C THR A 154 -19.98 -1.02 -24.90
N TRP A 155 -21.02 -1.43 -25.64
CA TRP A 155 -21.22 -2.82 -26.03
C TRP A 155 -21.97 -3.03 -27.36
N GLU A 156 -21.82 -4.22 -27.93
CA GLU A 156 -22.61 -4.71 -29.04
C GLU A 156 -23.12 -6.13 -28.71
N ILE A 157 -24.33 -6.47 -29.14
CA ILE A 157 -24.85 -7.83 -28.95
C ILE A 157 -24.34 -8.70 -30.10
N THR A 158 -23.59 -9.75 -29.77
CA THR A 158 -23.02 -10.67 -30.74
C THR A 158 -23.36 -12.12 -30.39
N ASP A 159 -23.27 -13.00 -31.39
CA ASP A 159 -23.35 -14.43 -31.13
C ASP A 159 -22.20 -14.88 -30.25
N HIS A 160 -22.46 -15.91 -29.46
CA HIS A 160 -21.48 -16.47 -28.54
C HIS A 160 -20.34 -17.15 -29.32
N PRO A 161 -19.09 -16.65 -29.26
CA PRO A 161 -17.99 -17.24 -30.02
C PRO A 161 -17.63 -18.62 -29.48
N TYR A 162 -17.43 -19.59 -30.38
CA TYR A 162 -17.11 -20.96 -30.01
C TYR A 162 -15.79 -21.03 -29.22
N GLY A 163 -15.85 -21.56 -27.99
CA GLY A 163 -14.68 -21.74 -27.12
C GLY A 163 -14.33 -20.54 -26.22
N CYS A 164 -15.03 -19.42 -26.33
CA CYS A 164 -14.88 -18.30 -25.40
C CYS A 164 -15.81 -18.51 -24.20
N LYS A 165 -15.40 -18.18 -22.96
CA LYS A 165 -16.30 -18.22 -21.80
C LYS A 165 -16.70 -16.79 -21.45
N PRO A 166 -18.01 -16.43 -21.47
CA PRO A 166 -18.41 -15.08 -21.20
C PRO A 166 -18.20 -14.76 -19.72
N ILE A 167 -17.86 -13.52 -19.43
CA ILE A 167 -17.73 -13.01 -18.07
C ILE A 167 -19.14 -12.68 -17.57
N GLY A 168 -19.52 -13.20 -16.40
CA GLY A 168 -20.80 -12.79 -15.81
C GLY A 168 -20.75 -11.34 -15.29
N CYS A 169 -21.89 -10.71 -15.12
CA CYS A 169 -21.99 -9.37 -14.53
C CYS A 169 -22.82 -9.39 -13.23
N LYS A 170 -22.78 -8.27 -12.50
CA LYS A 170 -23.64 -8.04 -11.33
C LYS A 170 -23.94 -6.56 -11.15
N TRP A 171 -25.10 -6.27 -10.59
CA TRP A 171 -25.46 -4.94 -10.13
C TRP A 171 -24.89 -4.67 -8.73
N VAL A 172 -24.35 -3.47 -8.52
CA VAL A 172 -23.91 -2.98 -7.21
C VAL A 172 -24.69 -1.72 -6.87
N PHE A 173 -25.46 -1.80 -5.79
CA PHE A 173 -26.28 -0.70 -5.29
C PHE A 173 -25.62 -0.02 -4.10
N LYS A 174 -25.74 1.30 -4.02
CA LYS A 174 -25.22 2.09 -2.90
C LYS A 174 -26.07 3.34 -2.68
N LYS A 175 -26.46 3.58 -1.42
CA LYS A 175 -27.02 4.87 -0.99
C LYS A 175 -25.86 5.82 -0.67
N LYS A 176 -25.82 6.98 -1.32
CA LYS A 176 -24.97 8.09 -0.89
C LYS A 176 -25.74 8.87 0.16
N LEU A 177 -25.15 9.03 1.34
CA LEU A 177 -25.71 9.80 2.43
C LEU A 177 -24.98 11.14 2.55
N ARG A 178 -25.73 12.19 2.87
CA ARG A 178 -25.20 13.49 3.28
C ARG A 178 -24.59 13.38 4.68
N PRO A 179 -23.76 14.35 5.11
CA PRO A 179 -23.18 14.37 6.46
C PRO A 179 -24.21 14.39 7.60
N ASP A 180 -25.42 14.87 7.35
CA ASP A 180 -26.55 14.88 8.28
C ASP A 180 -27.28 13.53 8.40
N GLY A 181 -26.85 12.52 7.63
CA GLY A 181 -27.45 11.18 7.59
C GLY A 181 -28.63 11.03 6.62
N THR A 182 -29.03 12.10 5.92
CA THR A 182 -30.09 12.02 4.89
C THR A 182 -29.56 11.44 3.58
N ILE A 183 -30.44 10.87 2.76
CA ILE A 183 -30.04 10.28 1.47
C ILE A 183 -29.77 11.40 0.46
N GLU A 184 -28.54 11.46 -0.04
CA GLU A 184 -28.11 12.35 -1.11
C GLU A 184 -28.53 11.81 -2.48
N LYS A 185 -28.22 10.53 -2.76
CA LYS A 185 -28.46 9.92 -4.07
C LYS A 185 -28.44 8.39 -4.00
N TYR A 186 -29.28 7.75 -4.82
CA TYR A 186 -29.22 6.32 -5.11
C TYR A 186 -28.25 6.07 -6.27
N LYS A 187 -27.31 5.12 -6.10
CA LYS A 187 -26.33 4.77 -7.14
C LYS A 187 -26.41 3.29 -7.45
N ALA A 188 -26.65 2.96 -8.72
CA ALA A 188 -26.49 1.63 -9.26
C ALA A 188 -25.25 1.62 -10.16
N ARG A 189 -24.52 0.50 -10.21
CA ARG A 189 -23.42 0.29 -11.15
C ARG A 189 -23.46 -1.12 -11.70
N LEU A 190 -23.23 -1.25 -13.00
CA LEU A 190 -23.03 -2.54 -13.63
C LEU A 190 -21.55 -2.93 -13.54
N VAL A 191 -21.26 -4.09 -12.96
CA VAL A 191 -19.90 -4.52 -12.66
C VAL A 191 -19.65 -5.92 -13.23
N ALA A 192 -18.62 -6.06 -14.05
CA ALA A 192 -18.13 -7.35 -14.50
C ALA A 192 -17.60 -8.17 -13.31
N LYS A 193 -17.86 -9.49 -13.32
CA LYS A 193 -17.31 -10.44 -12.35
C LYS A 193 -15.83 -10.72 -12.66
N GLY A 194 -14.98 -9.70 -12.69
CA GLY A 194 -13.58 -9.82 -13.13
C GLY A 194 -12.70 -10.77 -12.31
N TYR A 195 -13.17 -11.28 -11.17
CA TYR A 195 -12.51 -12.38 -10.47
C TYR A 195 -12.52 -13.70 -11.26
N THR A 196 -13.41 -13.85 -12.25
CA THR A 196 -13.43 -14.98 -13.18
C THR A 196 -12.42 -14.85 -14.31
N GLN A 197 -11.78 -13.68 -14.49
CA GLN A 197 -10.78 -13.46 -15.54
C GLN A 197 -9.48 -14.22 -15.27
N LYS A 198 -8.90 -14.78 -16.33
CA LYS A 198 -7.62 -15.48 -16.36
C LYS A 198 -6.51 -14.61 -16.95
N GLU A 199 -5.36 -14.62 -16.29
CA GLU A 199 -4.14 -13.97 -16.77
C GLU A 199 -3.59 -14.72 -18.01
N GLY A 200 -3.21 -13.97 -19.05
CA GLY A 200 -2.72 -14.51 -20.32
C GLY A 200 -3.82 -14.86 -21.34
N GLU A 201 -5.08 -14.95 -20.91
CA GLU A 201 -6.25 -15.09 -21.80
C GLU A 201 -7.04 -13.77 -21.85
N ASP A 202 -7.53 -13.29 -20.70
CA ASP A 202 -8.43 -12.12 -20.62
C ASP A 202 -7.70 -10.80 -20.34
N PHE A 203 -6.50 -10.87 -19.76
CA PHE A 203 -5.63 -9.71 -19.50
C PHE A 203 -4.17 -10.16 -19.35
N PHE A 204 -3.24 -9.27 -19.72
CA PHE A 204 -1.80 -9.50 -19.55
C PHE A 204 -1.20 -8.69 -18.41
N ASP A 205 -1.67 -7.46 -18.21
CA ASP A 205 -1.18 -6.57 -17.16
C ASP A 205 -2.33 -5.73 -16.57
N THR A 206 -2.24 -5.50 -15.28
CA THR A 206 -3.27 -4.85 -14.44
C THR A 206 -2.73 -3.70 -13.62
N TYR A 207 -1.42 -3.43 -13.70
CA TYR A 207 -0.83 -2.34 -12.96
C TYR A 207 -1.34 -0.99 -13.48
N SER A 208 -2.00 -0.24 -12.60
CA SER A 208 -2.37 1.15 -12.82
C SER A 208 -1.79 2.00 -11.71
N PRO A 209 -1.12 3.12 -12.03
CA PRO A 209 -0.63 4.03 -11.00
C PRO A 209 -1.80 4.74 -10.31
N VAL A 210 -1.60 5.07 -9.04
CA VAL A 210 -2.53 5.90 -8.25
C VAL A 210 -1.70 6.96 -7.55
N ALA A 211 -2.13 8.23 -7.67
CA ALA A 211 -1.46 9.34 -7.02
C ALA A 211 -1.30 9.08 -5.52
N ARG A 212 -0.09 9.29 -5.00
CA ARG A 212 0.12 9.14 -3.56
C ARG A 212 -0.55 10.29 -2.83
N LEU A 213 -1.10 10.02 -1.63
CA LEU A 213 -1.57 11.09 -0.74
C LEU A 213 -0.45 12.10 -0.42
N THR A 214 0.80 11.62 -0.35
CA THR A 214 1.98 12.47 -0.26
C THR A 214 2.11 13.43 -1.45
N THR A 215 1.86 12.98 -2.68
CA THR A 215 1.88 13.82 -3.88
C THR A 215 0.86 14.94 -3.77
N ILE A 216 -0.39 14.61 -3.42
CA ILE A 216 -1.46 15.59 -3.24
C ILE A 216 -1.07 16.63 -2.18
N ARG A 217 -0.53 16.19 -1.03
CA ARG A 217 -0.07 17.09 0.04
C ARG A 217 1.10 17.98 -0.37
N VAL A 218 2.07 17.46 -1.13
CA VAL A 218 3.18 18.26 -1.69
C VAL A 218 2.63 19.32 -2.64
N LEU A 219 1.70 18.96 -3.53
CA LEU A 219 1.08 19.91 -4.47
C LEU A 219 0.25 20.99 -3.74
N LEU A 220 -0.54 20.62 -2.73
CA LEU A 220 -1.26 21.57 -1.86
C LEU A 220 -0.30 22.54 -1.16
N SER A 221 0.81 22.02 -0.65
CA SER A 221 1.83 22.82 0.01
C SER A 221 2.55 23.77 -0.97
N LEU A 222 2.84 23.32 -2.20
CA LEU A 222 3.34 24.17 -3.28
C LEU A 222 2.33 25.25 -3.68
N ALA A 223 1.04 24.90 -3.73
CA ALA A 223 -0.01 25.86 -4.03
C ALA A 223 -0.04 27.00 -3.01
N ALA A 224 0.07 26.68 -1.71
CA ALA A 224 0.18 27.69 -0.66
C ALA A 224 1.47 28.53 -0.79
N SER A 225 2.62 27.90 -1.11
CA SER A 225 3.92 28.58 -1.24
C SER A 225 4.03 29.49 -2.46
N HIS A 226 3.31 29.19 -3.54
CA HIS A 226 3.40 29.88 -4.83
C HIS A 226 2.11 30.60 -5.24
N GLY A 227 1.08 30.60 -4.39
CA GLY A 227 -0.20 31.25 -4.65
C GLY A 227 -0.99 30.62 -5.80
N LEU A 228 -0.88 29.30 -6.01
CA LEU A 228 -1.62 28.61 -7.07
C LEU A 228 -3.09 28.47 -6.69
N LEU A 229 -3.97 28.63 -7.68
CA LEU A 229 -5.39 28.40 -7.55
C LEU A 229 -5.70 26.92 -7.73
N ILE A 230 -6.57 26.37 -6.87
CA ILE A 230 -6.89 24.94 -6.83
C ILE A 230 -8.35 24.75 -7.22
N HIS A 231 -8.55 24.07 -8.35
CA HIS A 231 -9.88 23.68 -8.82
C HIS A 231 -9.98 22.16 -8.87
N GLN A 232 -11.19 21.63 -8.76
CA GLN A 232 -11.44 20.20 -8.85
C GLN A 232 -12.43 19.90 -9.98
N MET A 233 -12.16 18.84 -10.72
CA MET A 233 -13.12 18.22 -11.64
C MET A 233 -13.22 16.73 -11.36
N ASP A 234 -14.37 16.13 -11.67
CA ASP A 234 -14.62 14.69 -11.59
C ASP A 234 -14.96 14.16 -12.98
N VAL A 235 -14.30 13.08 -13.38
CA VAL A 235 -14.58 12.40 -14.64
C VAL A 235 -15.75 11.46 -14.43
N LYS A 236 -16.84 11.67 -15.16
CA LYS A 236 -17.93 10.71 -15.13
C LYS A 236 -17.52 9.44 -15.84
N THR A 237 -17.87 8.30 -15.22
CA THR A 237 -17.66 6.97 -15.81
C THR A 237 -16.22 6.74 -16.30
N ALA A 238 -15.20 7.16 -15.53
CA ALA A 238 -13.80 7.17 -15.98
C ALA A 238 -13.33 5.83 -16.56
N PHE A 239 -13.68 4.71 -15.92
CA PHE A 239 -13.32 3.38 -16.41
C PHE A 239 -14.02 2.97 -17.70
N LEU A 240 -15.15 3.59 -18.09
CA LEU A 240 -15.81 3.34 -19.37
C LEU A 240 -15.11 4.01 -20.55
N ASN A 241 -14.17 4.93 -20.31
CA ASN A 241 -13.40 5.59 -21.36
C ASN A 241 -12.16 4.82 -21.81
N GLY A 242 -11.78 3.75 -21.10
CA GLY A 242 -10.62 2.93 -21.44
C GLY A 242 -10.89 2.03 -22.64
N GLU A 243 -10.03 2.06 -23.65
CA GLU A 243 -10.08 1.16 -24.81
C GLU A 243 -9.46 -0.21 -24.44
N LEU A 244 -10.13 -1.30 -24.82
CA LEU A 244 -9.60 -2.65 -24.62
C LEU A 244 -8.84 -3.12 -25.87
N ASP A 245 -7.65 -3.70 -25.68
CA ASP A 245 -6.84 -4.25 -26.78
C ASP A 245 -7.31 -5.65 -27.24
N GLY A 246 -8.45 -6.14 -26.71
CA GLY A 246 -8.98 -7.48 -26.95
C GLY A 246 -10.49 -7.56 -26.76
N GLU A 247 -11.10 -8.61 -27.31
CA GLU A 247 -12.55 -8.79 -27.30
C GLU A 247 -13.00 -9.43 -25.97
N ILE A 248 -13.72 -8.67 -25.16
CA ILE A 248 -14.30 -9.18 -23.91
C ILE A 248 -15.78 -9.42 -24.11
N TYR A 249 -16.20 -10.66 -23.88
CA TYR A 249 -17.59 -11.07 -23.95
C TYR A 249 -18.17 -11.17 -22.54
N MET A 250 -19.36 -10.60 -22.36
CA MET A 250 -20.07 -10.58 -21.09
C MET A 250 -21.48 -11.13 -21.27
N GLU A 251 -22.00 -11.81 -20.25
CA GLU A 251 -23.42 -12.16 -20.19
C GLU A 251 -24.29 -10.90 -20.17
N GLN A 252 -25.47 -10.97 -20.81
CA GLN A 252 -26.44 -9.88 -20.76
C GLN A 252 -26.86 -9.62 -19.30
N PRO A 253 -26.95 -8.36 -18.86
CA PRO A 253 -27.25 -8.06 -17.48
C PRO A 253 -28.70 -8.32 -17.12
N ASP A 254 -28.89 -8.78 -15.89
CA ASP A 254 -30.22 -9.02 -15.30
C ASP A 254 -31.09 -7.78 -15.45
N GLY A 255 -32.29 -7.96 -16.03
CA GLY A 255 -33.25 -6.89 -16.29
C GLY A 255 -33.14 -6.18 -17.65
N PHE A 256 -32.13 -6.52 -18.47
CA PHE A 256 -31.91 -5.96 -19.81
C PHE A 256 -31.57 -7.04 -20.85
N VAL A 257 -32.04 -8.28 -20.63
CA VAL A 257 -31.95 -9.34 -21.64
C VAL A 257 -32.90 -9.01 -22.78
N VAL A 258 -32.41 -9.08 -24.02
CA VAL A 258 -33.22 -8.79 -25.20
C VAL A 258 -34.08 -10.01 -25.57
N ASP A 259 -35.40 -9.81 -25.60
CA ASP A 259 -36.37 -10.85 -25.96
C ASP A 259 -36.02 -11.47 -27.33
N GLY A 260 -35.93 -12.80 -27.37
CA GLY A 260 -35.55 -13.55 -28.59
C GLY A 260 -34.03 -13.61 -28.87
N GLN A 261 -33.19 -12.97 -28.06
CA GLN A 261 -31.72 -13.02 -28.16
C GLN A 261 -31.05 -13.44 -26.84
N GLU A 262 -31.75 -14.20 -26.00
CA GLU A 262 -31.29 -14.62 -24.67
C GLU A 262 -29.95 -15.38 -24.68
N GLY A 263 -29.68 -16.15 -25.75
CA GLY A 263 -28.44 -16.90 -25.93
C GLY A 263 -27.24 -16.07 -26.42
N LYS A 264 -27.42 -14.78 -26.71
CA LYS A 264 -26.36 -13.89 -27.18
C LYS A 264 -25.60 -13.22 -26.05
N VAL A 265 -24.39 -12.76 -26.34
CA VAL A 265 -23.48 -12.14 -25.39
C VAL A 265 -23.21 -10.69 -25.78
N CYS A 266 -22.87 -9.86 -24.80
CA CYS A 266 -22.44 -8.50 -25.02
C CYS A 266 -20.93 -8.48 -25.27
N LYS A 267 -20.49 -8.03 -26.44
CA LYS A 267 -19.10 -7.72 -26.74
C LYS A 267 -18.79 -6.30 -26.30
N TRP A 268 -17.78 -6.13 -25.45
CA TRP A 268 -17.39 -4.84 -24.90
C TRP A 268 -16.09 -4.34 -25.54
N PRO A 269 -16.12 -3.28 -26.39
CA PRO A 269 -14.91 -2.62 -26.90
C PRO A 269 -14.20 -1.74 -25.86
N LYS A 270 -14.91 -1.30 -24.82
CA LYS A 270 -14.37 -0.42 -23.76
C LYS A 270 -14.38 -1.12 -22.40
N SER A 271 -13.52 -0.67 -21.50
CA SER A 271 -13.40 -1.28 -20.18
C SER A 271 -14.64 -1.03 -19.31
N LEU A 272 -15.02 -2.01 -18.51
CA LEU A 272 -16.13 -1.93 -17.56
C LEU A 272 -15.62 -1.98 -16.12
N TYR A 273 -16.41 -1.43 -15.19
CA TYR A 273 -16.18 -1.62 -13.76
C TYR A 273 -16.01 -3.11 -13.43
N GLY A 274 -15.04 -3.43 -12.57
CA GLY A 274 -14.79 -4.80 -12.10
C GLY A 274 -13.84 -5.61 -12.97
N LEU A 275 -13.54 -5.18 -14.20
CA LEU A 275 -12.42 -5.74 -14.97
C LEU A 275 -11.08 -5.37 -14.31
N LYS A 276 -10.15 -6.32 -14.26
CA LYS A 276 -8.87 -6.14 -13.59
C LYS A 276 -7.98 -5.07 -14.25
N GLN A 277 -8.13 -4.87 -15.56
CA GLN A 277 -7.35 -3.93 -16.37
C GLN A 277 -8.01 -2.56 -16.55
N ALA A 278 -9.26 -2.36 -16.10
CA ALA A 278 -9.99 -1.10 -16.34
C ALA A 278 -9.27 0.14 -15.79
N PRO A 279 -8.71 0.13 -14.56
CA PRO A 279 -7.98 1.29 -14.06
C PRO A 279 -6.73 1.62 -14.88
N LYS A 280 -6.09 0.61 -15.48
CA LYS A 280 -4.90 0.80 -16.32
C LYS A 280 -5.29 1.45 -17.65
N LYS A 281 -6.33 0.93 -18.30
CA LYS A 281 -6.82 1.46 -19.59
C LYS A 281 -7.32 2.89 -19.48
N TRP A 282 -7.97 3.23 -18.37
CA TRP A 282 -8.32 4.62 -18.07
C TRP A 282 -7.08 5.52 -17.97
N HIS A 283 -6.08 5.12 -17.17
CA HIS A 283 -4.86 5.90 -16.99
C HIS A 283 -4.09 6.08 -18.30
N GLU A 284 -3.94 5.02 -19.11
CA GLU A 284 -3.30 5.08 -20.44
C GLU A 284 -4.03 6.04 -21.39
N LYS A 285 -5.37 6.00 -21.43
CA LYS A 285 -6.18 6.91 -22.25
C LYS A 285 -5.98 8.36 -21.82
N PHE A 286 -6.00 8.61 -20.51
CA PHE A 286 -5.82 9.95 -19.94
C PHE A 286 -4.41 10.50 -20.23
N GLU A 287 -3.37 9.71 -19.98
CA GLU A 287 -1.97 10.07 -20.26
C GLU A 287 -1.75 10.38 -21.74
N ARG A 288 -2.25 9.52 -22.65
CA ARG A 288 -2.14 9.73 -24.10
C ARG A 288 -2.80 11.04 -24.53
N THR A 289 -3.96 11.35 -23.97
CA THR A 289 -4.72 12.56 -24.28
C THR A 289 -3.99 13.82 -23.83
N LEU A 290 -3.44 13.81 -22.61
CA LEU A 290 -2.67 14.95 -22.08
C LEU A 290 -1.33 15.13 -22.79
N THR A 291 -0.60 14.04 -23.04
CA THR A 291 0.69 14.09 -23.73
C THR A 291 0.54 14.60 -25.17
N ALA A 292 -0.52 14.18 -25.87
CA ALA A 292 -0.84 14.71 -27.20
C ALA A 292 -1.17 16.22 -27.20
N ALA A 293 -1.68 16.74 -26.09
CA ALA A 293 -1.91 18.18 -25.88
C ALA A 293 -0.66 18.94 -25.41
N GLY A 294 0.48 18.26 -25.23
CA GLY A 294 1.76 18.88 -24.86
C GLY A 294 2.05 18.90 -23.35
N PHE A 295 1.26 18.23 -22.52
CA PHE A 295 1.59 18.06 -21.11
C PHE A 295 2.77 17.10 -20.92
N VAL A 296 3.57 17.36 -19.91
CA VAL A 296 4.68 16.50 -19.50
C VAL A 296 4.27 15.69 -18.27
N VAL A 297 4.58 14.39 -18.28
CA VAL A 297 4.32 13.49 -17.16
C VAL A 297 5.46 13.58 -16.14
N ASN A 298 5.14 13.60 -14.85
CA ASN A 298 6.14 13.54 -13.79
C ASN A 298 6.74 12.12 -13.67
N GLU A 299 8.05 11.99 -13.52
CA GLU A 299 8.71 10.68 -13.48
C GLU A 299 8.63 10.00 -12.11
N ALA A 300 8.41 10.77 -11.03
CA ALA A 300 8.27 10.22 -9.68
C ALA A 300 6.84 9.73 -9.38
N ASP A 301 5.83 10.43 -9.92
CA ASP A 301 4.42 10.06 -9.82
C ASP A 301 3.71 10.23 -11.18
N LYS A 302 3.43 9.10 -11.85
CA LYS A 302 2.81 9.05 -13.19
C LYS A 302 1.34 9.52 -13.22
N CYS A 303 0.78 9.90 -12.08
CA CYS A 303 -0.53 10.54 -12.00
C CYS A 303 -0.45 12.07 -11.97
N VAL A 304 0.76 12.65 -12.06
CA VAL A 304 0.97 14.10 -12.13
C VAL A 304 1.41 14.51 -13.52
N TYR A 305 0.70 15.49 -14.07
CA TYR A 305 0.97 16.08 -15.37
C TYR A 305 1.14 17.58 -15.21
N TYR A 306 2.00 18.20 -15.99
CA TYR A 306 2.17 19.64 -15.93
C TYR A 306 2.41 20.23 -17.31
N TYR A 307 2.02 21.48 -17.46
CA TYR A 307 2.29 22.30 -18.62
C TYR A 307 2.78 23.67 -18.14
N HIS A 308 3.82 24.20 -18.78
CA HIS A 308 4.39 25.48 -18.42
C HIS A 308 4.92 26.20 -19.66
N GLY A 309 4.55 27.47 -19.82
CA GLY A 309 4.98 28.31 -20.94
C GLY A 309 4.65 29.78 -20.68
N GLY A 310 5.53 30.69 -21.11
CA GLY A 310 5.27 32.14 -21.03
C GLY A 310 5.12 32.73 -19.61
N GLY A 311 5.59 32.02 -18.57
CA GLY A 311 5.41 32.42 -17.16
C GLY A 311 4.10 31.91 -16.54
N GLU A 312 3.27 31.23 -17.32
CA GLU A 312 2.03 30.61 -16.87
C GLU A 312 2.19 29.10 -16.80
N GLY A 313 1.47 28.46 -15.88
CA GLY A 313 1.58 27.02 -15.72
C GLY A 313 0.39 26.38 -15.02
N VAL A 314 0.23 25.10 -15.28
CA VAL A 314 -0.77 24.25 -14.66
C VAL A 314 -0.16 22.91 -14.28
N ILE A 315 -0.56 22.40 -13.12
CA ILE A 315 -0.25 21.05 -12.67
C ILE A 315 -1.59 20.33 -12.46
N LEU A 316 -1.71 19.13 -13.01
CA LEU A 316 -2.85 18.24 -12.88
C LEU A 316 -2.44 17.03 -12.06
N CYS A 317 -3.26 16.66 -11.07
CA CYS A 317 -3.10 15.43 -10.32
C CYS A 317 -4.36 14.58 -10.47
N LEU A 318 -4.22 13.43 -11.12
CA LEU A 318 -5.29 12.46 -11.31
C LEU A 318 -5.32 11.47 -10.12
N TYR A 319 -6.39 11.48 -9.35
CA TYR A 319 -6.67 10.47 -8.34
C TYR A 319 -7.89 9.64 -8.76
N VAL A 320 -7.63 8.62 -9.59
CA VAL A 320 -8.66 7.74 -10.16
C VAL A 320 -9.65 8.52 -11.03
N ASP A 321 -10.77 8.97 -10.46
CA ASP A 321 -11.82 9.72 -11.17
C ASP A 321 -11.72 11.24 -10.91
N ASP A 322 -11.07 11.64 -9.80
CA ASP A 322 -10.90 13.03 -9.38
C ASP A 322 -9.66 13.66 -10.02
N ILE A 323 -9.79 14.90 -10.48
CA ILE A 323 -8.69 15.71 -11.02
C ILE A 323 -8.56 16.98 -10.19
N LEU A 324 -7.39 17.14 -9.56
CA LEU A 324 -6.99 18.40 -8.94
C LEU A 324 -6.18 19.23 -9.94
N ILE A 325 -6.60 20.47 -10.15
CA ILE A 325 -6.01 21.42 -11.10
C ILE A 325 -5.38 22.55 -10.29
N PHE A 326 -4.07 22.70 -10.40
CA PHE A 326 -3.28 23.76 -9.75
C PHE A 326 -2.78 24.71 -10.83
N GLY A 327 -3.36 25.91 -10.93
CA GLY A 327 -3.02 26.88 -11.97
C GLY A 327 -2.44 28.18 -11.40
N THR A 328 -1.59 28.84 -12.17
CA THR A 328 -1.06 30.17 -11.84
C THR A 328 -2.12 31.27 -11.92
N ASN A 329 -3.13 31.09 -12.79
CA ASN A 329 -4.25 32.01 -12.93
C ASN A 329 -5.53 31.28 -13.41
N LEU A 330 -6.67 31.97 -13.35
CA LEU A 330 -7.97 31.41 -13.71
C LEU A 330 -8.12 31.14 -15.22
N ASN A 331 -7.41 31.88 -16.08
CA ASN A 331 -7.51 31.73 -17.53
C ASN A 331 -6.96 30.37 -17.95
N VAL A 332 -5.76 30.03 -17.50
CA VAL A 332 -5.13 28.72 -17.76
C VAL A 332 -6.00 27.59 -17.20
N ILE A 333 -6.55 27.75 -15.98
CA ILE A 333 -7.45 26.75 -15.41
C ILE A 333 -8.68 26.57 -16.30
N LYS A 334 -9.29 27.66 -16.78
CA LYS A 334 -10.46 27.60 -17.66
C LYS A 334 -10.14 26.90 -18.98
N GLU A 335 -9.02 27.22 -19.61
CA GLU A 335 -8.59 26.56 -20.85
C GLU A 335 -8.42 25.05 -20.67
N VAL A 336 -7.84 24.63 -19.54
CA VAL A 336 -7.65 23.22 -19.21
C VAL A 336 -8.98 22.54 -18.88
N LYS A 337 -9.88 23.21 -18.17
CA LYS A 337 -11.25 22.70 -17.94
C LYS A 337 -11.98 22.50 -19.26
N ASP A 338 -11.94 23.49 -20.14
CA ASP A 338 -12.57 23.43 -21.46
C ASP A 338 -11.94 22.33 -22.33
N PHE A 339 -10.62 22.11 -22.21
CA PHE A 339 -9.93 20.99 -22.85
C PHE A 339 -10.40 19.64 -22.33
N LEU A 340 -10.40 19.44 -21.00
CA LEU A 340 -10.83 18.20 -20.38
C LEU A 340 -12.31 17.89 -20.70
N SER A 341 -13.18 18.89 -20.67
CA SER A 341 -14.60 18.78 -21.04
C SER A 341 -14.85 18.47 -22.51
N ARG A 342 -13.90 18.78 -23.40
CA ARG A 342 -13.96 18.36 -24.81
C ARG A 342 -13.51 16.91 -25.00
N CYS A 343 -12.62 16.42 -24.16
CA CYS A 343 -12.06 15.08 -24.26
C CYS A 343 -12.88 14.03 -23.51
N PHE A 344 -13.49 14.40 -22.39
CA PHE A 344 -14.19 13.51 -21.47
C PHE A 344 -15.48 14.14 -20.96
N GLU A 345 -16.43 13.31 -20.52
CA GLU A 345 -17.60 13.83 -19.81
C GLU A 345 -17.22 14.23 -18.39
N MET A 346 -17.15 15.54 -18.15
CA MET A 346 -16.65 16.12 -16.90
C MET A 346 -17.77 16.69 -16.03
N LYS A 347 -17.59 16.60 -14.72
CA LYS A 347 -18.32 17.38 -13.73
C LYS A 347 -17.36 18.40 -13.09
N ASP A 348 -17.60 19.68 -13.32
CA ASP A 348 -16.85 20.74 -12.66
C ASP A 348 -17.33 20.89 -11.20
N LEU A 349 -16.41 20.77 -10.25
CA LEU A 349 -16.67 20.93 -8.82
C LEU A 349 -16.26 22.33 -8.31
N GLY A 350 -15.70 23.18 -9.18
CA GLY A 350 -15.32 24.55 -8.85
C GLY A 350 -13.99 24.63 -8.11
N VAL A 351 -13.92 25.56 -7.15
CA VAL A 351 -12.79 25.68 -6.22
C VAL A 351 -12.78 24.43 -5.33
N ALA A 352 -11.60 23.85 -5.11
CA ALA A 352 -11.49 22.64 -4.33
C ALA A 352 -11.87 22.90 -2.86
N ASP A 353 -13.02 22.39 -2.43
CA ASP A 353 -13.47 22.34 -1.04
C ASP A 353 -13.39 20.88 -0.55
N VAL A 354 -12.37 20.54 0.26
CA VAL A 354 -12.19 19.19 0.80
C VAL A 354 -12.44 19.21 2.31
N ILE A 355 -13.67 18.91 2.72
CA ILE A 355 -14.01 18.61 4.12
C ILE A 355 -14.26 17.11 4.25
N LEU A 356 -13.31 16.39 4.87
CA LEU A 356 -13.47 15.00 5.25
C LEU A 356 -14.30 14.90 6.54
N SER A 357 -15.62 14.78 6.42
CA SER A 357 -16.50 14.43 7.55
C SER A 357 -16.59 12.90 7.69
N LEU A 358 -16.08 12.34 8.79
CA LEU A 358 -16.31 10.93 9.12
C LEU A 358 -16.31 10.65 10.63
N PHE A 359 -17.30 9.85 11.04
CA PHE A 359 -17.57 9.21 12.34
C PHE A 359 -18.46 9.97 13.34
N GLY A 360 -19.73 9.55 13.41
CA GLY A 360 -20.69 9.89 14.46
C GLY A 360 -20.37 9.20 15.78
N TYR A 361 -19.52 9.83 16.60
CA TYR A 361 -19.21 9.40 17.97
C TYR A 361 -19.69 10.48 18.97
N ASN A 362 -21.00 10.74 18.99
CA ASN A 362 -21.56 11.95 19.60
C ASN A 362 -21.67 11.94 21.14
N ASP A 363 -21.58 10.77 21.82
CA ASP A 363 -21.93 10.69 23.26
C ASP A 363 -20.79 10.41 24.26
N ARG A 364 -19.51 10.41 23.83
CA ARG A 364 -18.36 10.18 24.75
C ARG A 364 -17.50 11.41 25.00
N LYS A 365 -16.97 11.55 26.22
CA LYS A 365 -16.02 12.64 26.59
C LYS A 365 -14.74 12.56 25.74
N PRO A 366 -14.22 13.69 25.22
CA PRO A 366 -12.97 13.71 24.45
C PRO A 366 -11.74 13.22 25.25
N SER A 367 -10.72 12.75 24.56
CA SER A 367 -9.41 12.37 25.14
C SER A 367 -8.36 13.38 24.67
N PRO A 368 -7.42 13.82 25.54
CA PRO A 368 -6.39 14.79 25.15
C PRO A 368 -5.25 14.17 24.32
N THR A 369 -5.00 12.86 24.42
CA THR A 369 -3.96 12.18 23.63
C THR A 369 -4.51 10.95 22.91
N PRO A 370 -3.94 10.61 21.73
CA PRO A 370 -4.32 9.42 20.96
C PRO A 370 -3.81 8.12 21.58
N TYR A 371 -2.66 8.16 22.27
CA TYR A 371 -2.06 7.02 22.96
C TYR A 371 -1.83 7.34 24.44
N ASP A 372 -1.98 6.34 25.30
CA ASP A 372 -1.68 6.46 26.73
C ASP A 372 -0.31 5.85 27.00
N ALA A 373 0.69 6.68 27.30
CA ALA A 373 2.07 6.24 27.54
C ALA A 373 2.20 5.27 28.73
N SER A 374 1.23 5.28 29.66
CA SER A 374 1.20 4.36 30.82
C SER A 374 0.68 2.96 30.47
N VAL A 375 0.01 2.81 29.31
CA VAL A 375 -0.61 1.55 28.92
C VAL A 375 0.33 0.74 28.03
N LEU A 376 0.71 -0.43 28.53
CA LEU A 376 1.46 -1.44 27.78
C LEU A 376 0.50 -2.39 27.05
N LEU A 377 0.52 -2.38 25.72
CA LEU A 377 -0.27 -3.29 24.89
C LEU A 377 0.47 -4.61 24.68
N ARG A 378 -0.10 -5.71 25.15
CA ARG A 378 0.50 -7.05 25.09
C ARG A 378 -0.34 -8.02 24.26
N LYS A 379 0.31 -9.04 23.69
CA LYS A 379 -0.39 -10.06 22.90
C LYS A 379 -1.50 -10.71 23.73
N ASN A 380 -2.73 -10.68 23.22
CA ASN A 380 -3.86 -11.28 23.92
C ASN A 380 -3.73 -12.81 23.90
N ARG A 381 -3.61 -13.43 25.08
CA ARG A 381 -3.58 -14.89 25.25
C ARG A 381 -5.00 -15.49 25.36
N ARG A 382 -6.02 -14.68 25.66
CA ARG A 382 -7.43 -15.09 25.80
C ARG A 382 -8.17 -15.11 24.47
N ILE A 383 -9.40 -15.62 24.42
CA ILE A 383 -10.23 -15.67 23.20
C ILE A 383 -10.42 -14.24 22.64
N ALA A 384 -10.30 -14.09 21.32
CA ALA A 384 -10.58 -12.81 20.66
C ALA A 384 -12.07 -12.47 20.75
N ARG A 385 -12.39 -11.20 20.99
CA ARG A 385 -13.75 -10.68 20.88
C ARG A 385 -13.81 -9.64 19.76
N ASP A 386 -14.87 -9.66 18.97
CA ASP A 386 -15.19 -8.66 17.94
C ASP A 386 -14.04 -8.36 16.97
N GLN A 387 -13.30 -9.40 16.54
CA GLN A 387 -12.13 -9.25 15.66
C GLN A 387 -12.47 -8.49 14.36
N LEU A 388 -13.60 -8.83 13.75
CA LEU A 388 -14.07 -8.17 12.53
C LEU A 388 -14.30 -6.68 12.78
N LYS A 389 -15.08 -6.32 13.79
CA LYS A 389 -15.35 -4.91 14.13
C LYS A 389 -14.07 -4.14 14.42
N TYR A 390 -13.14 -4.73 15.18
CA TYR A 390 -11.84 -4.13 15.45
C TYR A 390 -11.03 -3.89 14.16
N SER A 391 -10.97 -4.88 13.27
CA SER A 391 -10.26 -4.78 11.98
C SER A 391 -10.83 -3.68 11.08
N HIS A 392 -12.16 -3.55 11.03
CA HIS A 392 -12.82 -2.52 10.22
C HIS A 392 -12.53 -1.10 10.74
N ILE A 393 -12.59 -0.90 12.07
CA ILE A 393 -12.28 0.40 12.68
C ILE A 393 -10.80 0.74 12.45
N ILE A 394 -9.88 -0.21 12.66
CA ILE A 394 -8.46 0.00 12.39
C ILE A 394 -8.22 0.35 10.92
N GLY A 395 -8.84 -0.36 9.97
CA GLY A 395 -8.71 -0.05 8.55
C GLY A 395 -9.15 1.39 8.22
N SER A 396 -10.24 1.83 8.83
CA SER A 396 -10.73 3.20 8.67
C SER A 396 -9.80 4.24 9.31
N LEU A 397 -9.30 3.95 10.51
CA LEU A 397 -8.33 4.81 11.19
C LEU A 397 -6.98 4.86 10.47
N MET A 398 -6.57 3.78 9.78
CA MET A 398 -5.35 3.76 8.99
C MET A 398 -5.43 4.72 7.80
N TYR A 399 -6.61 4.87 7.19
CA TYR A 399 -6.85 5.87 6.15
C TYR A 399 -6.67 7.29 6.70
N LEU A 400 -7.32 7.61 7.82
CA LEU A 400 -7.15 8.91 8.48
C LEU A 400 -5.69 9.15 8.89
N ALA A 401 -5.06 8.17 9.53
CA ALA A 401 -3.67 8.25 9.98
C ALA A 401 -2.69 8.51 8.84
N SER A 402 -2.90 7.91 7.67
CA SER A 402 -2.00 8.05 6.51
C SER A 402 -2.34 9.25 5.62
N GLY A 403 -3.60 9.71 5.68
CA GLY A 403 -4.13 10.77 4.82
C GLY A 403 -4.06 12.16 5.43
N THR A 404 -4.62 12.32 6.63
CA THR A 404 -4.93 13.64 7.20
C THR A 404 -4.51 13.83 8.66
N ARG A 405 -4.27 12.74 9.40
CA ARG A 405 -4.04 12.75 10.85
C ARG A 405 -2.67 12.16 11.21
N PRO A 406 -1.56 12.88 10.96
CA PRO A 406 -0.22 12.41 11.34
C PRO A 406 -0.11 12.10 12.84
N ASP A 407 -0.77 12.91 13.67
CA ASP A 407 -0.82 12.83 15.13
C ASP A 407 -1.34 11.51 15.72
N ILE A 408 -2.18 10.76 14.99
CA ILE A 408 -2.67 9.44 15.44
C ILE A 408 -1.84 8.26 14.92
N SER A 409 -0.85 8.52 14.05
CA SER A 409 -0.16 7.47 13.27
C SER A 409 0.48 6.39 14.12
N PHE A 410 1.16 6.77 15.20
CA PHE A 410 1.78 5.81 16.12
C PHE A 410 0.73 4.93 16.81
N ALA A 411 -0.33 5.53 17.35
CA ALA A 411 -1.38 4.81 18.06
C ALA A 411 -2.06 3.78 17.15
N VAL A 412 -2.44 4.19 15.94
CA VAL A 412 -3.09 3.32 14.95
C VAL A 412 -2.14 2.22 14.48
N SER A 413 -0.88 2.57 14.18
CA SER A 413 0.15 1.59 13.78
C SER A 413 0.37 0.53 14.85
N LYS A 414 0.47 0.93 16.12
CA LYS A 414 0.62 0.00 17.26
C LYS A 414 -0.59 -0.91 17.42
N LEU A 415 -1.80 -0.35 17.37
CA LEU A 415 -3.05 -1.11 17.51
C LEU A 415 -3.27 -2.10 16.35
N SER A 416 -2.76 -1.79 15.16
CA SER A 416 -2.84 -2.67 13.99
C SER A 416 -2.14 -4.02 14.19
N TRP A 417 -1.14 -4.09 15.09
CA TRP A 417 -0.39 -5.33 15.36
C TRP A 417 -1.25 -6.41 16.02
N PHE A 418 -2.37 -6.02 16.62
CA PHE A 418 -3.25 -6.90 17.39
C PHE A 418 -4.56 -7.25 16.66
N VAL A 419 -4.68 -6.93 15.36
CA VAL A 419 -5.89 -7.16 14.55
C VAL A 419 -6.30 -8.63 14.47
N SER A 420 -5.37 -9.57 14.52
CA SER A 420 -5.68 -11.00 14.45
C SER A 420 -6.35 -11.53 15.72
N LYS A 421 -6.04 -10.96 16.89
CA LYS A 421 -6.52 -11.43 18.19
C LYS A 421 -6.63 -10.25 19.18
N PRO A 422 -7.60 -9.34 19.00
CA PRO A 422 -7.78 -8.20 19.90
C PRO A 422 -8.27 -8.66 21.29
N GLY A 423 -8.04 -7.84 22.31
CA GLY A 423 -8.48 -8.06 23.69
C GLY A 423 -9.02 -6.76 24.29
N ASP A 424 -9.53 -6.80 25.52
CA ASP A 424 -10.22 -5.64 26.13
C ASP A 424 -9.32 -4.40 26.26
N VAL A 425 -8.03 -4.60 26.53
CA VAL A 425 -7.06 -3.51 26.61
C VAL A 425 -6.90 -2.83 25.25
N HIS A 426 -6.82 -3.62 24.16
CA HIS A 426 -6.73 -3.10 22.79
C HIS A 426 -7.98 -2.32 22.41
N ARG A 427 -9.16 -2.81 22.81
CA ARG A 427 -10.44 -2.13 22.58
C ARG A 427 -10.51 -0.78 23.32
N LYS A 428 -10.11 -0.75 24.60
CA LYS A 428 -10.06 0.51 25.37
C LYS A 428 -9.08 1.52 24.78
N ALA A 429 -7.93 1.06 24.27
CA ALA A 429 -6.96 1.91 23.59
C ALA A 429 -7.50 2.42 22.24
N LEU A 430 -8.20 1.59 21.47
CA LEU A 430 -8.91 2.02 20.26
C LEU A 430 -9.97 3.09 20.56
N GLU A 431 -10.76 2.90 21.62
CA GLU A 431 -11.74 3.88 22.07
C GLU A 431 -11.10 5.21 22.51
N ARG A 432 -9.85 5.19 23.00
CA ARG A 432 -9.11 6.42 23.30
C ARG A 432 -8.79 7.21 22.02
N VAL A 433 -8.33 6.55 20.96
CA VAL A 433 -8.07 7.19 19.66
C VAL A 433 -9.35 7.84 19.12
N MET A 434 -10.49 7.15 19.18
CA MET A 434 -11.78 7.71 18.75
C MET A 434 -12.19 8.94 19.58
N ARG A 435 -11.99 8.90 20.90
CA ARG A 435 -12.26 10.06 21.77
C ARG A 435 -11.33 11.25 21.49
N TYR A 436 -10.08 10.98 21.10
CA TYR A 436 -9.14 12.04 20.68
C TYR A 436 -9.57 12.68 19.37
N LEU A 437 -9.92 11.88 18.36
CA LEU A 437 -10.44 12.36 17.09
C LEU A 437 -11.69 13.22 17.26
N LYS A 438 -12.60 12.84 18.17
CA LYS A 438 -13.77 13.65 18.51
C LYS A 438 -13.39 15.04 19.02
N GLY A 439 -12.42 15.12 19.94
CA GLY A 439 -11.97 16.39 20.51
C GLY A 439 -11.22 17.28 19.51
N THR A 440 -10.73 16.68 18.43
CA THR A 440 -9.90 17.33 17.40
C THR A 440 -10.56 17.18 16.02
N ALA A 441 -11.89 17.13 15.98
CA ALA A 441 -12.63 16.89 14.74
C ALA A 441 -12.47 18.06 13.74
N SER A 442 -12.29 19.28 14.26
CA SER A 442 -11.98 20.46 13.47
C SER A 442 -10.51 20.54 13.02
N TYR A 443 -9.62 19.61 13.42
CA TYR A 443 -8.22 19.77 13.09
C TYR A 443 -7.93 19.30 11.66
N GLY A 444 -7.28 20.16 10.86
CA GLY A 444 -6.76 19.85 9.53
C GLY A 444 -5.29 20.24 9.40
N ILE A 445 -4.62 19.78 8.34
CA ILE A 445 -3.25 20.21 8.01
C ILE A 445 -3.35 21.54 7.25
N HIS A 446 -2.76 22.59 7.81
CA HIS A 446 -2.71 23.91 7.20
C HIS A 446 -1.31 24.15 6.63
N TYR A 447 -1.24 24.44 5.33
CA TYR A 447 -0.02 24.91 4.68
C TYR A 447 -0.02 26.44 4.65
N THR A 448 0.97 27.04 5.30
CA THR A 448 1.17 28.50 5.33
C THR A 448 1.99 29.01 4.14
N GLY A 449 2.62 28.12 3.39
CA GLY A 449 3.55 28.45 2.30
C GLY A 449 4.97 28.76 2.76
N TYR A 450 5.27 28.62 4.06
CA TYR A 450 6.62 28.79 4.62
C TYR A 450 6.88 27.80 5.76
N PRO A 451 8.08 27.19 5.87
CA PRO A 451 9.23 27.33 4.97
C PRO A 451 9.03 26.64 3.62
N LYS A 452 9.60 27.21 2.55
CA LYS A 452 9.55 26.65 1.17
C LYS A 452 10.58 25.54 0.91
N VAL A 453 11.27 25.10 1.96
CA VAL A 453 12.25 24.01 1.88
C VAL A 453 11.63 22.75 2.46
N LEU A 454 12.00 21.61 1.87
CA LEU A 454 11.60 20.30 2.35
C LEU A 454 12.56 19.86 3.45
N GLU A 455 12.03 19.61 4.64
CA GLU A 455 12.80 19.15 5.80
C GLU A 455 12.26 17.81 6.29
N GLY A 456 13.15 16.90 6.64
CA GLY A 456 12.83 15.55 7.12
C GLY A 456 13.33 15.32 8.54
N TYR A 457 12.60 14.50 9.29
CA TYR A 457 12.91 14.09 10.65
C TYR A 457 12.79 12.57 10.72
N SER A 458 13.69 11.92 11.43
CA SER A 458 13.66 10.48 11.67
C SER A 458 13.93 10.17 13.14
N ASP A 459 13.21 9.19 13.67
CA ASP A 459 13.38 8.69 15.03
C ASP A 459 13.15 7.17 15.08
N SER A 460 13.77 6.48 16.03
CA SER A 460 13.49 5.09 16.31
C SER A 460 13.39 4.82 17.81
N ASN A 461 12.40 4.01 18.19
CA ASN A 461 12.29 3.55 19.56
C ASN A 461 12.73 2.10 19.66
N TRP A 462 13.94 1.89 20.18
CA TRP A 462 14.53 0.56 20.40
C TRP A 462 14.06 -0.04 21.73
N ILE A 463 13.24 -1.10 21.62
CA ILE A 463 12.75 -1.96 22.72
C ILE A 463 11.85 -1.20 23.71
N SER A 464 10.53 -1.43 23.63
CA SER A 464 9.54 -0.79 24.52
C SER A 464 8.88 -1.70 25.56
N ASP A 465 8.95 -3.04 25.41
CA ASP A 465 8.39 -4.00 26.40
C ASP A 465 9.02 -5.40 26.19
N ALA A 466 8.96 -6.25 27.22
CA ALA A 466 9.55 -7.61 27.23
C ALA A 466 8.95 -8.54 26.15
N ASP A 467 7.73 -8.27 25.69
CA ASP A 467 7.07 -9.03 24.61
C ASP A 467 7.45 -8.53 23.20
N GLU A 468 8.17 -7.42 23.09
CA GLU A 468 8.46 -6.73 21.83
C GLU A 468 9.94 -6.72 21.46
N ILE A 469 10.30 -7.61 20.55
CA ILE A 469 11.69 -7.80 20.13
C ILE A 469 12.10 -6.86 18.97
N LYS A 470 11.15 -6.14 18.33
CA LYS A 470 11.44 -5.27 17.19
C LYS A 470 11.13 -3.81 17.51
N ALA A 471 12.01 -2.91 17.09
CA ALA A 471 11.88 -1.47 17.27
C ALA A 471 10.74 -0.88 16.42
N THR A 472 10.35 0.36 16.75
CA THR A 472 9.41 1.18 15.99
C THR A 472 10.16 2.29 15.29
N SER A 473 9.98 2.43 13.97
CA SER A 473 10.52 3.54 13.17
C SER A 473 9.46 4.59 12.91
N GLY A 474 9.86 5.85 12.99
CA GLY A 474 9.07 7.02 12.65
C GLY A 474 9.84 7.96 11.73
N TYR A 475 9.16 8.56 10.75
CA TYR A 475 9.67 9.73 10.04
C TYR A 475 8.54 10.70 9.70
N VAL A 476 8.89 11.97 9.52
CA VAL A 476 8.01 13.00 8.99
C VAL A 476 8.80 13.95 8.11
N PHE A 477 8.20 14.39 7.02
CA PHE A 477 8.67 15.42 6.12
C PHE A 477 7.70 16.58 6.12
N THR A 478 8.24 17.80 6.25
CA THR A 478 7.47 19.04 6.29
C THR A 478 7.85 19.95 5.13
N HIS A 479 6.87 20.66 4.59
CA HIS A 479 7.04 21.67 3.56
C HIS A 479 5.87 22.66 3.65
N GLY A 480 6.13 23.95 3.41
CA GLY A 480 5.10 24.99 3.44
C GLY A 480 4.39 25.10 4.79
N GLY A 481 5.07 24.79 5.90
CA GLY A 481 4.54 24.90 7.26
C GLY A 481 3.66 23.75 7.73
N GLY A 482 3.57 22.66 6.97
CA GLY A 482 2.79 21.47 7.33
C GLY A 482 3.47 20.16 6.92
N ALA A 483 2.98 19.04 7.48
CA ALA A 483 3.48 17.70 7.16
C ALA A 483 2.98 17.21 5.80
N VAL A 484 3.90 16.79 4.93
CA VAL A 484 3.60 16.30 3.56
C VAL A 484 3.79 14.79 3.40
N SER A 485 4.73 14.19 4.12
CA SER A 485 4.93 12.73 4.16
C SER A 485 5.27 12.28 5.57
N TRP A 486 4.70 11.18 6.05
CA TRP A 486 5.03 10.63 7.35
C TRP A 486 4.76 9.14 7.40
N LYS A 487 5.36 8.48 8.40
CA LYS A 487 5.14 7.06 8.64
C LYS A 487 5.46 6.69 10.08
N SER A 488 4.65 5.80 10.63
CA SER A 488 4.97 5.05 11.85
C SER A 488 4.84 3.56 11.55
N CYS A 489 5.93 2.79 11.70
CA CYS A 489 5.87 1.35 11.45
C CYS A 489 6.82 0.54 12.33
N LYS A 490 6.47 -0.73 12.52
CA LYS A 490 7.37 -1.72 13.14
C LYS A 490 8.53 -2.04 12.21
N HIS A 491 9.73 -2.17 12.77
CA HIS A 491 10.86 -2.69 12.02
C HIS A 491 10.57 -4.10 11.53
N THR A 492 11.01 -4.39 10.30
CA THR A 492 10.93 -5.73 9.71
C THR A 492 12.02 -6.64 10.27
N ILE A 493 13.20 -6.06 10.54
CA ILE A 493 14.38 -6.74 11.08
C ILE A 493 14.52 -6.56 12.58
N LEU A 494 15.27 -7.47 13.20
CA LEU A 494 15.71 -7.36 14.59
C LEU A 494 16.99 -6.49 14.63
N THR A 495 16.96 -5.42 15.42
CA THR A 495 18.11 -4.53 15.62
C THR A 495 18.75 -4.80 16.97
N ARG A 496 20.08 -4.86 17.03
CA ARG A 496 20.83 -5.24 18.25
C ARG A 496 21.29 -4.05 19.08
N SER A 497 21.08 -2.82 18.60
CA SER A 497 21.42 -1.59 19.30
C SER A 497 20.51 -0.43 18.87
N THR A 498 20.46 0.62 19.68
CA THR A 498 19.81 1.89 19.34
C THR A 498 20.36 2.47 18.04
N MET A 499 21.70 2.51 17.88
CA MET A 499 22.36 3.01 16.67
C MET A 499 21.92 2.26 15.39
N GLU A 500 21.74 0.94 15.49
CA GLU A 500 21.27 0.13 14.36
C GLU A 500 19.79 0.39 14.04
N ALA A 501 18.97 0.62 15.06
CA ALA A 501 17.58 0.98 14.89
C ALA A 501 17.44 2.35 14.20
N GLU A 502 18.21 3.34 14.67
CA GLU A 502 18.24 4.69 14.09
C GLU A 502 18.73 4.67 12.64
N LEU A 503 19.81 3.94 12.36
CA LEU A 503 20.30 3.82 10.98
C LEU A 503 19.27 3.15 10.05
N THR A 504 18.50 2.18 10.56
CA THR A 504 17.45 1.52 9.78
C THR A 504 16.30 2.46 9.47
N THR A 505 15.90 3.28 10.43
CA THR A 505 14.87 4.30 10.21
C THR A 505 15.36 5.39 9.27
N LEU A 506 16.60 5.88 9.46
CA LEU A 506 17.21 6.88 8.60
C LEU A 506 17.30 6.38 7.15
N ASP A 507 17.79 5.15 6.91
CA ASP A 507 17.83 4.53 5.58
C ASP A 507 16.44 4.53 4.92
N THR A 508 15.40 4.15 5.66
CA THR A 508 14.01 4.18 5.15
C THR A 508 13.56 5.61 4.82
N ALA A 509 13.87 6.57 5.68
CA ALA A 509 13.56 7.98 5.44
C ALA A 509 14.33 8.54 4.23
N THR A 510 15.59 8.14 4.00
CA THR A 510 16.36 8.59 2.83
C THR A 510 15.77 8.11 1.50
N VAL A 511 15.14 6.93 1.47
CA VAL A 511 14.42 6.44 0.29
C VAL A 511 13.22 7.33 -0.03
N GLU A 512 12.45 7.70 1.00
CA GLU A 512 11.33 8.64 0.85
C GLU A 512 11.80 10.04 0.44
N ALA A 513 12.87 10.55 1.06
CA ALA A 513 13.50 11.82 0.70
C ALA A 513 13.92 11.84 -0.78
N ASN A 514 14.52 10.75 -1.27
CA ASN A 514 14.88 10.64 -2.69
C ASN A 514 13.67 10.76 -3.60
N TRP A 515 12.58 10.06 -3.26
CA TRP A 515 11.36 10.08 -4.05
C TRP A 515 10.73 11.47 -4.05
N LEU A 516 10.67 12.15 -2.88
CA LEU A 516 10.21 13.54 -2.77
C LEU A 516 11.06 14.51 -3.59
N ARG A 517 12.40 14.37 -3.54
CA ARG A 517 13.30 15.21 -4.34
C ARG A 517 13.08 15.03 -5.84
N ARG A 518 12.87 13.79 -6.30
CA ARG A 518 12.56 13.50 -7.70
C ARG A 518 11.22 14.12 -8.12
N LEU A 519 10.19 13.98 -7.28
CA LEU A 519 8.89 14.60 -7.50
C LEU A 519 9.03 16.12 -7.70
N LEU A 520 9.73 16.78 -6.78
CA LEU A 520 9.94 18.23 -6.82
C LEU A 520 10.80 18.69 -8.01
N ASN A 521 11.83 17.92 -8.37
CA ASN A 521 12.77 18.29 -9.44
C ASN A 521 12.11 18.37 -10.83
N ASP A 522 11.06 17.59 -11.04
CA ASP A 522 10.33 17.57 -12.31
C ASP A 522 9.32 18.71 -12.41
N LEU A 523 8.83 19.23 -11.28
CA LEU A 523 7.80 20.28 -11.27
C LEU A 523 8.36 21.66 -11.69
N PRO A 524 7.65 22.41 -12.55
CA PRO A 524 8.14 23.69 -13.08
C PRO A 524 8.09 24.83 -12.06
N VAL A 525 7.20 24.74 -11.06
CA VAL A 525 7.04 25.77 -10.02
C VAL A 525 8.16 25.75 -8.97
N VAL A 526 8.95 24.68 -8.92
CA VAL A 526 10.03 24.50 -7.95
C VAL A 526 11.31 25.11 -8.51
N GLU A 527 11.94 26.00 -7.75
CA GLU A 527 13.23 26.60 -8.11
C GLU A 527 14.32 25.52 -8.21
N LYS A 528 15.10 25.59 -9.31
CA LYS A 528 16.16 24.62 -9.61
C LYS A 528 17.54 25.28 -9.44
N PRO A 529 18.54 24.55 -8.92
CA PRO A 529 18.50 23.14 -8.52
C PRO A 529 17.81 22.92 -7.16
N VAL A 530 17.06 21.82 -7.03
CA VAL A 530 16.41 21.47 -5.75
C VAL A 530 17.49 21.21 -4.69
N PRO A 531 17.46 21.93 -3.55
CA PRO A 531 18.44 21.78 -2.49
C PRO A 531 18.42 20.36 -1.91
N GLY A 532 19.53 19.95 -1.30
CA GLY A 532 19.57 18.69 -0.56
C GLY A 532 18.61 18.74 0.63
N ILE A 533 17.82 17.69 0.83
CA ILE A 533 16.82 17.64 1.91
C ILE A 533 17.56 17.53 3.24
N LEU A 534 17.29 18.46 4.15
CA LEU A 534 17.83 18.40 5.50
C LEU A 534 17.13 17.29 6.28
N MET A 535 17.88 16.26 6.66
CA MET A 535 17.43 15.14 7.45
C MET A 535 17.95 15.29 8.89
N ASN A 536 17.03 15.55 9.80
CA ASN A 536 17.28 15.70 11.23
C ASN A 536 17.21 14.34 11.94
N CYS A 537 18.27 14.00 12.66
CA CYS A 537 18.38 12.78 13.47
C CYS A 537 18.96 13.11 14.84
N ASP A 538 18.47 12.45 15.88
CA ASP A 538 18.90 12.70 17.26
C ASP A 538 20.05 11.77 17.71
N ASN A 539 20.56 10.92 16.83
CA ASN A 539 21.65 10.01 17.12
C ASN A 539 22.97 10.44 16.48
N GLN A 540 23.80 11.13 17.28
CA GLN A 540 25.13 11.59 16.88
C GLN A 540 26.03 10.46 16.36
N THR A 541 25.90 9.25 16.90
CA THR A 541 26.74 8.11 16.47
C THR A 541 26.44 7.71 15.02
N VAL A 542 25.17 7.81 14.59
CA VAL A 542 24.77 7.56 13.21
C VAL A 542 25.34 8.65 12.30
N ILE A 543 25.19 9.93 12.69
CA ILE A 543 25.68 11.08 11.92
C ILE A 543 27.20 11.00 11.71
N MET A 544 27.96 10.73 12.77
CA MET A 544 29.41 10.59 12.71
C MET A 544 29.85 9.41 11.82
N LYS A 545 29.14 8.28 11.89
CA LYS A 545 29.43 7.11 11.05
C LYS A 545 29.12 7.34 9.57
N VAL A 546 28.04 8.05 9.26
CA VAL A 546 27.72 8.44 7.88
C VAL A 546 28.74 9.48 7.38
N GLY A 547 29.22 10.38 8.25
CA GLY A 547 30.23 11.38 7.91
C GLY A 547 31.65 10.84 7.74
N SER A 548 31.99 9.70 8.36
CA SER A 548 33.33 9.12 8.30
C SER A 548 33.67 8.49 6.96
N SER A 549 34.84 8.84 6.42
CA SER A 549 35.43 8.21 5.23
C SER A 549 35.99 6.80 5.49
N LYS A 550 36.17 6.40 6.76
CA LYS A 550 36.71 5.08 7.12
C LYS A 550 35.57 4.06 7.30
N ASP A 551 35.58 3.00 6.50
CA ASP A 551 34.68 1.84 6.61
C ASP A 551 35.22 0.78 7.61
N ASN A 552 35.84 1.23 8.71
CA ASN A 552 36.50 0.34 9.66
C ASN A 552 35.52 -0.18 10.71
N MET A 553 34.59 -1.05 10.33
CA MET A 553 33.80 -1.77 11.33
C MET A 553 33.53 -3.23 10.99
N LYS A 554 33.94 -4.12 11.89
CA LYS A 554 33.36 -5.47 12.09
C LYS A 554 31.89 -5.29 12.48
N SER A 555 31.01 -5.15 11.49
CA SER A 555 29.56 -5.03 11.67
C SER A 555 28.86 -6.05 10.77
N SER A 556 27.62 -6.35 11.11
CA SER A 556 26.80 -7.24 10.29
C SER A 556 26.59 -6.65 8.88
N ARG A 557 26.52 -7.54 7.88
CA ARG A 557 26.38 -7.16 6.47
C ARG A 557 25.18 -6.23 6.21
N HIS A 558 24.08 -6.42 6.94
CA HIS A 558 22.87 -5.58 6.78
C HIS A 558 23.04 -4.17 7.33
N VAL A 559 23.86 -3.94 8.36
CA VAL A 559 24.19 -2.61 8.87
C VAL A 559 25.10 -1.89 7.87
N GLN A 560 26.10 -2.59 7.34
CA GLN A 560 27.01 -2.02 6.34
C GLN A 560 26.28 -1.60 5.07
N ARG A 561 25.33 -2.41 4.57
CA ARG A 561 24.55 -2.09 3.37
C ARG A 561 23.74 -0.82 3.53
N ARG A 562 23.07 -0.63 4.68
CA ARG A 562 22.30 0.59 4.99
C ARG A 562 23.20 1.79 5.18
N LEU A 563 24.32 1.63 5.87
CA LEU A 563 25.30 2.71 5.99
C LEU A 563 25.82 3.17 4.63
N LYS A 564 26.14 2.24 3.73
CA LYS A 564 26.56 2.54 2.35
C LYS A 564 25.44 3.23 1.55
N SER A 565 24.19 2.79 1.72
CA SER A 565 23.00 3.41 1.12
C SER A 565 22.88 4.89 1.54
N VAL A 566 22.86 5.16 2.85
CA VAL A 566 22.76 6.53 3.38
C VAL A 566 23.97 7.39 2.99
N LYS A 567 25.19 6.83 3.04
CA LYS A 567 26.42 7.52 2.56
C LYS A 567 26.31 7.89 1.08
N LYS A 568 25.80 7.01 0.23
CA LYS A 568 25.58 7.30 -1.20
C LYS A 568 24.63 8.50 -1.37
N MET A 569 23.53 8.53 -0.62
CA MET A 569 22.54 9.62 -0.67
C MET A 569 23.10 10.96 -0.21
N LYS A 570 23.93 10.96 0.84
CA LYS A 570 24.66 12.15 1.30
C LYS A 570 25.67 12.63 0.26
N ASN A 571 26.48 11.72 -0.28
CA ASN A 571 27.53 12.06 -1.24
C ASN A 571 26.96 12.58 -2.58
N SER A 572 25.80 12.08 -3.01
CA SER A 572 25.06 12.60 -4.18
C SER A 572 24.29 13.89 -3.90
N ARG A 573 24.45 14.48 -2.70
CA ARG A 573 23.76 15.70 -2.24
C ARG A 573 22.23 15.61 -2.33
N VAL A 574 21.67 14.41 -2.24
CA VAL A 574 20.21 14.22 -2.11
C VAL A 574 19.75 14.62 -0.73
N ILE A 575 20.56 14.33 0.28
CA ILE A 575 20.30 14.70 1.67
C ILE A 575 21.49 15.44 2.28
N ALA A 576 21.19 16.31 3.24
CA ALA A 576 22.12 16.77 4.27
C ALA A 576 21.69 16.15 5.61
N LEU A 577 22.65 15.81 6.48
CA LEU A 577 22.35 15.29 7.81
C LEU A 577 22.68 16.35 8.84
N ASP A 578 21.78 16.59 9.78
CA ASP A 578 22.04 17.44 10.94
C ASP A 578 21.53 16.80 12.23
N TYR A 579 22.16 17.18 13.33
CA TYR A 579 21.79 16.73 14.66
C TYR A 579 20.66 17.59 15.22
N ILE A 580 19.60 16.93 15.70
CA ILE A 580 18.53 17.60 16.43
C ILE A 580 18.44 17.06 17.86
N GLN A 581 18.09 17.92 18.80
CA GLN A 581 17.77 17.49 20.16
C GLN A 581 16.48 16.66 20.14
N THR A 582 16.44 15.54 20.84
CA THR A 582 15.26 14.64 20.91
C THR A 582 13.96 15.39 21.26
N SER A 583 14.01 16.36 22.18
CA SER A 583 12.84 17.17 22.56
C SER A 583 12.25 18.03 21.44
N LYS A 584 13.03 18.29 20.38
CA LYS A 584 12.62 19.04 19.18
C LYS A 584 12.42 18.13 17.96
N ASN A 585 12.57 16.81 18.12
CA ASN A 585 12.47 15.89 17.00
C ASN A 585 10.99 15.65 16.66
N LEU A 586 10.55 16.14 15.50
CA LEU A 586 9.17 15.96 15.04
C LEU A 586 8.82 14.50 14.69
N ALA A 587 9.80 13.61 14.61
CA ALA A 587 9.56 12.19 14.41
C ALA A 587 9.21 11.43 15.71
N ASP A 588 9.43 12.00 16.89
CA ASP A 588 9.16 11.37 18.19
C ASP A 588 7.70 10.87 18.36
N PRO A 589 6.66 11.65 18.00
CA PRO A 589 5.26 11.20 18.08
C PRO A 589 4.95 9.96 17.25
N PHE A 590 5.83 9.59 16.31
CA PHE A 590 5.65 8.44 15.43
C PHE A 590 6.28 7.15 15.99
N THR A 591 7.05 7.20 17.08
CA THR A 591 7.78 6.04 17.62
C THR A 591 7.35 5.65 19.04
N LYS A 592 6.77 6.58 19.79
CA LYS A 592 6.43 6.40 21.21
C LYS A 592 5.21 7.23 21.62
N GLY A 593 4.58 6.79 22.71
CA GLY A 593 3.51 7.56 23.36
C GLY A 593 4.10 8.73 24.12
N LEU A 594 3.58 9.93 23.89
CA LEU A 594 4.09 11.18 24.48
C LEU A 594 3.02 11.86 25.33
N SER A 595 3.45 12.82 26.16
CA SER A 595 2.55 13.66 26.95
C SER A 595 1.74 14.60 26.06
N HIS A 596 0.60 15.07 26.58
CA HIS A 596 -0.30 15.98 25.85
C HIS A 596 0.42 17.19 25.25
N ASN A 597 1.22 17.90 26.03
CA ASN A 597 1.88 19.13 25.58
C ASN A 597 2.87 18.87 24.43
N VAL A 598 3.54 17.72 24.44
CA VAL A 598 4.47 17.36 23.36
C VAL A 598 3.71 17.00 22.08
N ILE A 599 2.61 16.25 22.20
CA ILE A 599 1.77 15.92 21.03
C ILE A 599 1.12 17.18 20.46
N ASP A 600 0.59 18.08 21.30
CA ASP A 600 -0.04 19.32 20.86
C ASP A 600 0.97 20.24 20.15
N ASN A 601 2.17 20.41 20.70
CA ASN A 601 3.23 21.19 20.07
C ASN A 601 3.70 20.57 18.74
N ALA A 602 3.99 19.27 18.72
CA ALA A 602 4.39 18.59 17.49
C ALA A 602 3.28 18.62 16.42
N SER A 603 2.01 18.52 16.83
CA SER A 603 0.86 18.64 15.92
C SER A 603 0.82 20.03 15.29
N LYS A 604 1.01 21.10 16.07
CA LYS A 604 1.06 22.48 15.55
C LYS A 604 2.22 22.70 14.58
N GLU A 605 3.39 22.14 14.87
CA GLU A 605 4.57 22.18 13.98
C GLU A 605 4.37 21.36 12.69
N MET A 606 3.58 20.28 12.75
CA MET A 606 3.14 19.52 11.58
C MET A 606 1.99 20.20 10.82
N GLY A 607 1.58 21.42 11.21
CA GLY A 607 0.51 22.18 10.57
C GLY A 607 -0.90 21.78 11.00
N MET A 608 -1.07 20.90 12.00
CA MET A 608 -2.38 20.50 12.50
C MET A 608 -3.01 21.65 13.31
N ARG A 609 -4.06 22.26 12.77
CA ARG A 609 -4.77 23.39 13.39
C ARG A 609 -6.28 23.24 13.23
N PRO A 610 -7.09 23.81 14.14
CA PRO A 610 -8.53 23.91 13.95
C PRO A 610 -8.86 24.71 12.67
N THR A 611 -9.66 24.12 11.79
CA THR A 611 -10.28 24.72 10.60
C THR A 611 -11.54 25.47 10.95
#